data_AF-A0AAJ2LL16-F1
#
_entry.id   AF-A0AAJ2LL16-F1
#
_cell.length_a   1.000
_cell.length_b   1.000
_cell.length_c   1.000
_cell.angle_alpha   90.00
_cell.angle_beta   90.00
_cell.angle_gamma   90.00
#
_symmetry.space_group_name_H-M   'P 1'
#
loop_
_entity.id
_entity.type
_entity.pdbx_description
1 polymer ?
#
loop_
_entity_poly.entity_id
_entity_poly.type
_entity_poly.pdbx_seq_one_letter_code
_entity_poly.pdbx_strand_id
1 'polypeptide(L)'
;MTQEIGLAEQFIPLINAGVKTATVRMGRRRYEIGPAELVTRKTRIPIMIEHVSFRQFSELTEQDAKLDGFAHRDELLQTLQTFYPSIELSSPVTIVRFIRV
;
A
#
# COMPACT_ATOMS: atom_id res chain seq x y z
N MET A 1 3.49 13.44 -16.17
CA MET A 1 2.27 13.40 -15.34
C MET A 1 2.62 12.64 -14.08
N THR A 2 2.39 13.23 -12.90
CA THR A 2 2.69 12.56 -11.63
C THR A 2 1.57 11.58 -11.30
N GLN A 3 1.92 10.36 -10.93
CA GLN A 3 0.97 9.29 -10.61
C GLN A 3 0.39 9.50 -9.21
N GLU A 4 -0.92 9.31 -9.04
CA GLU A 4 -1.59 9.48 -7.76
C GLU A 4 -2.01 8.12 -7.17
N ILE A 5 -1.76 7.93 -5.88
CA ILE A 5 -2.16 6.75 -5.11
C ILE A 5 -3.06 7.20 -3.97
N GLY A 6 -4.36 6.88 -4.06
CA GLY A 6 -5.35 7.24 -3.05
C GLY A 6 -5.13 6.49 -1.73
N LEU A 7 -5.17 7.18 -0.60
CA LEU A 7 -4.95 6.63 0.75
C LEU A 7 -6.05 7.07 1.71
N ALA A 8 -6.38 6.22 2.70
CA ALA A 8 -7.27 6.62 3.78
C ALA A 8 -6.57 7.60 4.74
N GLU A 9 -7.26 8.65 5.19
CA GLU A 9 -6.68 9.73 6.03
C GLU A 9 -6.01 9.18 7.31
N GLN A 10 -6.53 8.09 7.87
CA GLN A 10 -5.98 7.43 9.07
C GLN A 10 -4.52 6.98 8.94
N PHE A 11 -4.02 6.75 7.71
CA PHE A 11 -2.65 6.30 7.48
C PHE A 11 -1.65 7.45 7.36
N ILE A 12 -2.10 8.71 7.27
CA ILE A 12 -1.22 9.87 7.10
C ILE A 12 -0.18 10.00 8.24
N PRO A 13 -0.54 9.82 9.53
CA PRO A 13 0.46 9.85 10.60
C PRO A 13 1.56 8.80 10.42
N LEU A 14 1.24 7.60 9.91
CA LEU A 14 2.21 6.53 9.70
C LEU A 14 3.15 6.83 8.53
N ILE A 15 2.65 7.45 7.46
CA ILE A 15 3.49 7.94 6.35
C ILE A 15 4.45 9.02 6.86
N ASN A 16 3.94 9.98 7.63
CA ASN A 16 4.74 11.09 8.16
C ASN A 16 5.82 10.62 9.14
N ALA A 17 5.53 9.58 9.92
CA ALA A 17 6.49 8.95 10.82
C ALA A 17 7.50 8.03 10.12
N GLY A 18 7.38 7.79 8.81
CA GLY A 18 8.22 6.85 8.06
C GLY A 18 7.95 5.37 8.40
N VAL A 19 6.86 5.09 9.11
CA VAL A 19 6.46 3.73 9.51
C VAL A 19 5.85 2.98 8.32
N LYS A 20 4.96 3.65 7.58
CA LYS A 20 4.31 3.09 6.39
C LYS A 20 5.09 3.51 5.13
N THR A 21 5.73 2.54 4.51
CA THR A 21 6.59 2.67 3.31
C THR A 21 6.13 1.76 2.17
N ALA A 22 4.98 1.11 2.34
CA ALA A 22 4.32 0.36 1.29
C ALA A 22 2.80 0.54 1.33
N THR A 23 2.13 0.08 0.27
CA THR A 23 0.68 -0.11 0.23
C THR A 23 0.33 -1.33 -0.61
N VAL A 24 -0.66 -2.10 -0.17
CA VAL A 24 -1.22 -3.24 -0.92
C VAL A 24 -2.53 -2.86 -1.59
N ARG A 25 -2.73 -3.30 -2.83
CA ARG A 25 -3.94 -3.05 -3.64
C ARG A 25 -4.48 -4.34 -4.23
N MET A 26 -5.79 -4.54 -4.17
CA MET A 26 -6.42 -5.66 -4.86
C MET A 26 -6.31 -5.50 -6.39
N GLY A 27 -5.99 -6.61 -7.06
CA GLY A 27 -5.79 -6.72 -8.50
C GLY A 27 -4.34 -6.50 -8.94
N ARG A 28 -4.10 -6.62 -10.25
CA ARG A 28 -2.84 -6.22 -10.90
C ARG A 28 -2.94 -4.76 -11.35
N ARG A 29 -2.36 -3.84 -10.57
CA ARG A 29 -2.31 -2.41 -10.84
C ARG A 29 -0.99 -2.04 -11.51
N ARG A 30 -1.04 -1.20 -12.54
CA ARG A 30 0.18 -0.69 -13.20
C ARG A 30 0.55 0.64 -12.58
N TYR A 31 1.54 0.61 -11.71
CA TYR A 31 2.24 1.79 -11.21
C TYR A 31 3.65 1.78 -11.79
N GLU A 32 4.17 2.95 -12.16
CA GLU A 32 5.53 3.10 -12.66
C GLU A 32 6.47 3.38 -11.48
N ILE A 33 7.73 2.94 -11.60
CA ILE A 33 8.78 3.36 -10.67
C ILE A 33 9.08 4.84 -10.96
N GLY A 34 9.19 5.65 -9.92
CA GLY A 34 9.44 7.09 -10.05
C GLY A 34 8.53 7.98 -9.19
N PRO A 35 8.53 9.30 -9.47
CA PRO A 35 7.77 10.27 -8.69
C PRO A 35 6.27 9.99 -8.69
N ALA A 36 5.65 10.06 -7.52
CA ALA A 36 4.22 9.91 -7.33
C ALA A 36 3.73 10.77 -6.14
N GLU A 37 2.41 10.84 -5.97
CA GLU A 37 1.79 11.46 -4.79
C GLU A 37 0.86 10.45 -4.09
N LEU A 38 0.98 10.35 -2.77
CA LEU A 38 -0.09 9.79 -1.95
C LEU A 38 -1.15 10.87 -1.73
N VAL A 39 -2.39 10.57 -2.09
CA VAL A 39 -3.48 11.55 -2.07
C VAL A 39 -4.61 11.11 -1.14
N THR A 40 -5.11 12.06 -0.35
CA THR A 40 -6.36 11.97 0.40
C THR A 40 -7.28 13.10 -0.03
N ARG A 41 -8.43 13.26 0.63
CA ARG A 41 -9.30 14.43 0.38
C ARG A 41 -8.65 15.76 0.77
N LYS A 42 -7.69 15.76 1.70
CA LYS A 42 -7.13 16.97 2.31
C LYS A 42 -5.62 17.11 2.16
N THR A 43 -4.92 16.03 1.79
CA THR A 43 -3.46 15.97 1.86
C THR A 43 -2.91 15.33 0.60
N ARG A 44 -1.82 15.91 0.11
CA ARG A 44 -0.96 15.34 -0.93
C ARG A 44 0.43 15.19 -0.33
N ILE A 45 1.02 14.00 -0.43
CA ILE A 45 2.36 13.71 0.08
C ILE A 45 3.21 13.23 -1.10
N PRO A 46 4.27 13.96 -1.47
CA PRO A 46 5.19 13.52 -2.51
C PRO A 46 5.95 12.28 -2.05
N ILE A 47 6.05 11.29 -2.94
CA ILE A 47 6.76 10.04 -2.73
C ILE A 47 7.56 9.66 -3.98
N MET A 48 8.51 8.76 -3.81
CA MET A 48 9.19 8.05 -4.88
C MET A 48 8.82 6.58 -4.80
N ILE A 49 8.14 6.04 -5.81
CA ILE A 49 7.90 4.60 -5.91
C ILE A 49 9.20 3.93 -6.30
N GLU A 50 9.68 3.02 -5.45
CA GLU A 50 10.95 2.32 -5.66
C GLU A 50 10.75 0.91 -6.24
N HIS A 51 9.62 0.28 -5.91
CA HIS A 51 9.36 -1.10 -6.34
C HIS A 51 7.86 -1.39 -6.42
N VAL A 52 7.47 -2.15 -7.45
CA VAL A 52 6.10 -2.63 -7.65
C VAL A 52 6.16 -4.13 -7.92
N SER A 53 5.40 -4.92 -7.16
CA SER A 53 5.33 -6.37 -7.36
C SER A 53 3.91 -6.91 -7.26
N PHE A 54 3.70 -8.08 -7.86
CA PHE A 54 2.43 -8.78 -7.85
C PHE A 54 2.58 -10.14 -7.18
N ARG A 55 1.64 -10.47 -6.30
CA ARG A 55 1.55 -11.75 -5.60
C ARG A 55 0.09 -12.13 -5.35
N GLN A 56 -0.19 -13.32 -4.87
CA GLN A 56 -1.50 -13.67 -4.34
C GLN A 56 -1.68 -13.08 -2.93
N PHE A 57 -2.92 -12.82 -2.53
CA PHE A 57 -3.26 -12.33 -1.19
C PHE A 57 -2.72 -13.25 -0.09
N SER A 58 -2.79 -14.57 -0.30
CA SER A 58 -2.23 -15.58 0.60
C SER A 58 -0.70 -15.48 0.77
N GLU A 59 0.02 -14.91 -0.19
CA GLU A 59 1.49 -14.82 -0.20
C GLU A 59 2.02 -13.56 0.51
N LEU A 60 1.15 -12.69 1.04
CA LEU A 60 1.57 -11.56 1.86
C LEU A 60 2.28 -12.05 3.12
N THR A 61 3.36 -11.38 3.50
CA THR A 61 4.25 -11.79 4.59
C THR A 61 4.20 -10.83 5.78
N GLU A 62 4.79 -11.23 6.91
CA GLU A 62 5.04 -10.34 8.04
C GLU A 62 5.83 -9.09 7.64
N GLN A 63 6.75 -9.23 6.68
CA GLN A 63 7.52 -8.10 6.19
C GLN A 63 6.64 -7.11 5.42
N ASP A 64 5.69 -7.60 4.61
CA ASP A 64 4.75 -6.73 3.90
C ASP A 64 3.85 -5.97 4.88
N ALA A 65 3.39 -6.63 5.95
CA ALA A 65 2.62 -6.01 7.01
C ALA A 65 3.39 -4.88 7.69
N LYS A 66 4.64 -5.14 8.10
CA LYS A 66 5.51 -4.11 8.72
C LYS A 66 5.73 -2.90 7.81
N LEU A 67 5.99 -3.13 6.53
CA LEU A 67 6.16 -2.04 5.55
C LEU A 67 4.86 -1.27 5.31
N ASP A 68 3.72 -1.94 5.37
CA ASP A 68 2.39 -1.33 5.24
C ASP A 68 1.91 -0.67 6.56
N GLY A 69 2.73 -0.73 7.62
CA GLY A 69 2.51 -0.06 8.91
C GLY A 69 1.73 -0.89 9.94
N PHE A 70 1.63 -2.20 9.76
CA PHE A 70 0.98 -3.14 10.68
C PHE A 70 2.01 -3.92 11.50
N ALA A 71 1.63 -4.38 12.69
CA ALA A 71 2.53 -5.18 13.52
C ALA A 71 2.66 -6.61 12.98
N HIS A 72 1.54 -7.14 12.45
CA HIS A 72 1.40 -8.53 12.07
C HIS A 72 0.71 -8.72 10.71
N ARG A 73 1.02 -9.82 10.03
CA ARG A 73 0.37 -10.21 8.77
C ARG A 73 -1.16 -10.25 8.90
N ASP A 74 -1.67 -10.81 9.98
CA ASP A 74 -3.13 -10.98 10.14
C ASP A 74 -3.87 -9.64 10.21
N GLU A 75 -3.27 -8.60 10.80
CA GLU A 75 -3.83 -7.24 10.83
C GLU A 75 -3.93 -6.65 9.41
N LEU A 76 -2.89 -6.85 8.59
CA LEU A 76 -2.89 -6.45 7.19
C LEU A 76 -4.01 -7.18 6.42
N LEU A 77 -4.12 -8.50 6.59
CA LEU A 77 -5.12 -9.30 5.87
C LEU A 77 -6.55 -8.90 6.25
N GLN A 78 -6.85 -8.73 7.54
CA GLN A 78 -8.16 -8.29 8.03
C GLN A 78 -8.51 -6.88 7.54
N THR A 79 -7.52 -5.98 7.54
CA THR A 79 -7.71 -4.62 7.03
C THR A 79 -8.02 -4.63 5.54
N LEU A 80 -7.31 -5.44 4.74
CA LEU A 80 -7.57 -5.58 3.32
C LEU A 80 -8.95 -6.19 3.03
N GLN A 81 -9.39 -7.17 3.82
CA GLN A 81 -10.75 -7.72 3.71
C GLN A 81 -11.84 -6.69 4.03
N THR A 82 -11.57 -5.75 4.93
CA THR A 82 -12.50 -4.65 5.24
C THR A 82 -12.65 -3.70 4.05
N PHE A 83 -11.55 -3.40 3.35
CA PHE A 83 -11.59 -2.57 2.14
C PHE A 83 -12.08 -3.31 0.90
N TYR A 84 -11.86 -4.63 0.85
CA TYR A 84 -12.18 -5.50 -0.28
C TYR A 84 -12.93 -6.74 0.23
N PRO A 85 -14.25 -6.64 0.50
CA PRO A 85 -15.02 -7.75 1.08
C PRO A 85 -15.03 -9.04 0.24
N SER A 86 -14.75 -8.94 -1.06
CA SER A 86 -14.67 -10.06 -1.99
C SER A 86 -13.24 -10.58 -2.21
N ILE A 87 -12.25 -10.15 -1.43
CA ILE A 87 -10.87 -10.61 -1.59
C ILE A 87 -10.71 -12.05 -1.08
N GLU A 88 -10.18 -12.91 -1.94
CA GLU A 88 -9.94 -14.31 -1.65
C GLU A 88 -8.44 -14.59 -1.52
N LEU A 89 -8.06 -15.72 -0.93
CA LEU A 89 -6.66 -16.13 -0.79
C LEU A 89 -5.89 -16.20 -2.12
N SER A 90 -6.59 -16.56 -3.21
CA SER A 90 -6.07 -16.63 -4.57
C SER A 90 -6.07 -15.28 -5.29
N SER A 91 -6.70 -14.25 -4.71
CA SER A 91 -6.85 -12.95 -5.36
C SER A 91 -5.49 -12.31 -5.59
N PRO A 92 -5.21 -11.80 -6.80
CA PRO A 92 -3.97 -11.08 -7.05
C PRO A 92 -3.98 -9.76 -6.29
N VAL A 93 -2.82 -9.40 -5.75
CA VAL A 93 -2.56 -8.11 -5.11
C VAL A 93 -1.31 -7.46 -5.70
N THR A 94 -1.30 -6.14 -5.70
CA THR A 94 -0.14 -5.32 -6.07
C THR A 94 0.42 -4.69 -4.81
N ILE A 95 1.71 -4.87 -4.56
CA ILE A 95 2.45 -4.24 -3.48
C ILE A 95 3.28 -3.12 -4.09
N VAL A 96 3.09 -1.89 -3.60
CA VAL A 96 3.84 -0.71 -4.03
C VAL A 96 4.69 -0.25 -2.86
N ARG A 97 6.01 -0.28 -3.01
CA ARG A 97 6.97 0.25 -2.03
C ARG A 97 7.44 1.63 -2.47
N PHE A 98 7.55 2.53 -1.51
CA PHE A 98 7.89 3.91 -1.76
C PHE A 98 8.63 4.53 -0.57
N ILE A 99 9.37 5.59 -0.86
CA ILE A 99 9.92 6.51 0.14
C ILE A 99 9.24 7.86 0.03
N ARG A 100 9.13 8.55 1.17
CA ARG A 100 8.69 9.94 1.19
C ARG A 100 9.84 10.85 0.73
N VAL A 101 9.51 11.87 -0.07
CA VAL A 101 10.46 12.89 -0.57
C VAL A 101 10.31 14.18 0.23
#